data_AF-A0A9D8IWA5-F1
#
_entry.id   AF-A0A9D8IWA5-F1
#
_cell.length_a   1.000
_cell.length_b   1.000
_cell.length_c   1.000
_cell.angle_alpha   90.00
_cell.angle_beta   90.00
_cell.angle_gamma   90.00
#
_symmetry.space_group_name_H-M   'P 1'
#
loop_
_entity.id
_entity.type
_entity.pdbx_description
1 polymer ?
#
loop_
_entity_poly.entity_id
_entity_poly.type
_entity_poly.pdbx_seq_one_letter_code
_entity_poly.pdbx_strand_id
1 'polypeptide(L)'
;MRPSLVTAIVAILLFFDAQALPKFAARTNQSCQHCHVNPSGGGMRTFYGATVYGRELLPVPIWLEDYSIGEFSPKLNDNISIGADFRSVFLYQDDPIESRNTFFQMQSDLYLSARIARNSSLYLAKGIGNRFEAFGQAQVLPMKGYVKAGWFEPAYGLKMDDHTIFVRAKTLFPMNGGHDAGLEIGVQPGRLNVVLFVGNGSPATRDPDRFKAILGRAESAFSFNQLKIRVGGSYYNNAQNDGVTTLFGGFAAASLGANLTALAEVDVRREYRNTLRTTRQGLITFFELNYVVTPGLEAKVGYDFYDPDVDIQSGSEERFVVGLEFFPLSGIELRPQVVVRKEKPVDLENNQLMLVLHLYL
;
A
#
# COMPACT_ATOMS: atom_id res chain seq x y z
N MET A 1 13.08 43.32 5.12
CA MET A 1 12.47 43.40 3.77
C MET A 1 11.87 42.05 3.45
N ARG A 2 10.56 41.98 3.20
CA ARG A 2 9.80 40.77 2.86
C ARG A 2 9.64 40.72 1.33
N PRO A 3 9.88 39.59 0.64
CA PRO A 3 9.44 39.45 -0.74
C PRO A 3 7.96 39.08 -0.77
N SER A 4 7.27 39.64 -1.77
CA SER A 4 5.82 39.75 -1.92
C SER A 4 5.17 38.59 -2.69
N LEU A 5 3.95 38.28 -2.26
CA LEU A 5 3.13 37.08 -2.48
C LEU A 5 2.44 36.94 -3.86
N VAL A 6 2.72 37.78 -4.85
CA VAL A 6 1.74 38.05 -5.93
C VAL A 6 2.13 37.52 -7.33
N THR A 7 3.36 37.10 -7.58
CA THR A 7 3.80 36.78 -8.96
C THR A 7 3.72 35.29 -9.35
N ALA A 8 3.30 34.39 -8.45
CA ALA A 8 3.40 32.94 -8.66
C ALA A 8 2.13 32.25 -9.21
N ILE A 9 1.08 32.99 -9.56
CA ILE A 9 -0.28 32.42 -9.74
C ILE A 9 -0.66 32.04 -11.18
N VAL A 10 0.09 32.41 -12.23
CA VAL A 10 -0.43 32.22 -13.59
C VAL A 10 0.54 31.46 -14.50
N ALA A 11 0.37 30.14 -14.58
CA ALA A 11 0.35 29.41 -15.85
C ALA A 11 -0.04 27.94 -15.63
N ILE A 12 -1.32 27.69 -15.90
CA ILE A 12 -2.03 26.42 -15.99
C ILE A 12 -1.27 25.48 -16.96
N LEU A 13 -0.77 24.33 -16.49
CA LEU A 13 -1.44 23.03 -16.41
C LEU A 13 -1.86 22.45 -17.78
N LEU A 14 -1.16 21.41 -18.25
CA LEU A 14 -1.78 20.22 -18.85
C LEU A 14 -0.83 18.99 -18.78
N PHE A 15 -1.23 18.02 -17.93
CA PHE A 15 -1.25 16.54 -18.13
C PHE A 15 -0.17 15.55 -17.59
N PHE A 16 -0.62 14.80 -16.54
CA PHE A 16 -0.52 13.39 -16.05
C PHE A 16 0.73 12.68 -15.41
N ASP A 17 0.55 12.30 -14.10
CA ASP A 17 0.71 11.05 -13.26
C ASP A 17 1.95 10.12 -13.17
N ALA A 18 2.46 9.75 -11.92
CA ALA A 18 2.94 8.36 -11.49
C ALA A 18 3.79 7.89 -10.18
N GLN A 19 3.29 7.60 -8.94
CA GLN A 19 4.00 6.69 -7.93
C GLN A 19 3.30 5.31 -7.91
N ALA A 20 3.74 4.20 -7.28
CA ALA A 20 2.96 2.93 -7.41
C ALA A 20 2.06 2.58 -6.21
N LEU A 21 1.28 3.55 -5.71
CA LEU A 21 0.09 3.31 -4.87
C LEU A 21 -1.04 2.61 -5.67
N PRO A 22 -1.97 1.86 -5.02
CA PRO A 22 -3.08 1.20 -5.72
C PRO A 22 -3.89 2.11 -6.66
N LYS A 23 -3.99 3.41 -6.33
CA LYS A 23 -4.60 4.43 -7.19
C LYS A 23 -3.94 4.55 -8.56
N PHE A 24 -2.62 4.44 -8.64
CA PHE A 24 -1.90 4.58 -9.91
C PHE A 24 -2.02 3.33 -10.78
N ALA A 25 -2.05 2.16 -10.14
CA ALA A 25 -2.43 0.92 -10.80
C ALA A 25 -3.87 1.03 -11.35
N ALA A 26 -4.79 1.71 -10.64
CA ALA A 26 -6.14 1.99 -11.14
C ALA A 26 -6.17 2.99 -12.32
N ARG A 27 -5.36 4.06 -12.28
CA ARG A 27 -5.24 5.04 -13.38
C ARG A 27 -4.67 4.43 -14.65
N THR A 28 -3.64 3.62 -14.53
CA THR A 28 -3.00 2.96 -15.69
C THR A 28 -3.76 1.72 -16.14
N ASN A 29 -4.57 1.15 -15.24
CA ASN A 29 -5.15 -0.17 -15.36
C ASN A 29 -4.11 -1.29 -15.58
N GLN A 30 -2.88 -1.13 -15.05
CA GLN A 30 -1.82 -2.14 -15.08
C GLN A 30 -1.77 -2.99 -13.81
N SER A 31 -1.44 -4.29 -13.92
CA SER A 31 -1.34 -5.16 -12.74
C SER A 31 -0.13 -4.82 -11.89
N CYS A 32 -0.16 -5.20 -10.61
CA CYS A 32 0.91 -4.91 -9.65
C CYS A 32 2.28 -5.38 -10.14
N GLN A 33 2.34 -6.56 -10.79
CA GLN A 33 3.56 -7.13 -11.38
C GLN A 33 4.20 -6.32 -12.51
N HIS A 34 3.49 -5.32 -13.05
CA HIS A 34 4.07 -4.39 -14.01
C HIS A 34 4.97 -3.36 -13.32
N CYS A 35 4.57 -2.90 -12.13
CA CYS A 35 5.26 -1.87 -11.38
C CYS A 35 6.21 -2.44 -10.31
N HIS A 36 5.92 -3.62 -9.76
CA HIS A 36 6.68 -4.24 -8.67
C HIS A 36 7.31 -5.57 -9.07
N VAL A 37 8.46 -5.87 -8.44
CA VAL A 37 9.13 -7.17 -8.57
C VAL A 37 8.29 -8.27 -7.90
N ASN A 38 7.64 -7.96 -6.78
CA ASN A 38 6.65 -8.82 -6.15
C ASN A 38 5.34 -8.77 -6.97
N PRO A 39 4.86 -9.90 -7.55
CA PRO A 39 3.72 -9.87 -8.44
C PRO A 39 2.41 -9.46 -7.76
N SER A 40 2.32 -9.68 -6.44
CA SER A 40 1.21 -9.21 -5.62
C SER A 40 1.37 -7.78 -5.10
N GLY A 41 2.36 -7.03 -5.60
CA GLY A 41 2.58 -5.61 -5.31
C GLY A 41 3.34 -5.33 -4.01
N GLY A 42 3.78 -4.09 -3.87
CA GLY A 42 4.58 -3.61 -2.74
C GLY A 42 6.08 -3.89 -2.89
N GLY A 43 6.88 -3.20 -2.07
CA GLY A 43 8.34 -3.31 -2.07
C GLY A 43 8.97 -2.81 -3.38
N MET A 44 10.08 -3.45 -3.77
CA MET A 44 10.89 -3.00 -4.91
C MET A 44 10.11 -2.85 -6.20
N ARG A 45 10.39 -1.75 -6.91
CA ARG A 45 9.84 -1.46 -8.21
C ARG A 45 10.61 -2.18 -9.32
N THR A 46 9.92 -2.55 -10.40
CA THR A 46 10.58 -2.98 -11.64
C THR A 46 11.29 -1.78 -12.28
N PHE A 47 12.11 -2.01 -13.31
CA PHE A 47 12.66 -0.90 -14.10
C PHE A 47 11.58 0.06 -14.62
N TYR A 48 10.43 -0.49 -15.04
CA TYR A 48 9.29 0.32 -15.48
C TYR A 48 8.71 1.13 -14.31
N GLY A 49 8.45 0.49 -13.16
CA GLY A 49 7.88 1.18 -11.99
C GLY A 49 8.79 2.25 -11.40
N ALA A 50 10.11 2.01 -11.39
CA ALA A 50 11.10 2.95 -10.86
C ALA A 50 11.37 4.09 -11.85
N THR A 51 11.77 3.76 -13.08
CA THR A 51 12.30 4.74 -14.04
C THR A 51 11.18 5.44 -14.79
N VAL A 52 10.34 4.68 -15.48
CA VAL A 52 9.30 5.25 -16.36
C VAL A 52 8.19 5.86 -15.52
N TYR A 53 7.65 5.11 -14.55
CA TYR A 53 6.58 5.60 -13.71
C TYR A 53 7.11 6.60 -12.67
N GLY A 54 7.94 6.13 -11.74
CA GLY A 54 8.35 6.91 -10.57
C GLY A 54 9.24 8.14 -10.84
N ARG A 55 10.10 8.11 -11.87
CA ARG A 55 11.10 9.17 -12.10
C ARG A 55 10.77 10.06 -13.29
N GLU A 56 10.04 9.60 -14.29
CA GLU A 56 9.71 10.39 -15.49
C GLU A 56 8.29 10.96 -15.47
N LEU A 57 7.28 10.14 -15.19
CA LEU A 57 5.87 10.54 -15.36
C LEU A 57 5.27 11.30 -14.16
N LEU A 58 5.88 11.13 -13.00
CA LEU A 58 5.32 11.58 -11.73
C LEU A 58 5.77 12.93 -11.24
N PRO A 59 7.07 13.28 -11.33
CA PRO A 59 7.52 14.55 -10.83
C PRO A 59 6.92 15.71 -11.61
N VAL A 60 7.08 16.93 -11.09
CA VAL A 60 6.75 18.14 -11.82
C VAL A 60 7.59 18.19 -13.11
N PRO A 61 6.99 18.15 -14.32
CA PRO A 61 7.72 18.04 -15.58
C PRO A 61 8.77 19.13 -15.80
N ILE A 62 8.44 20.39 -15.46
CA ILE A 62 9.34 21.52 -15.70
C ILE A 62 10.56 21.51 -14.76
N TRP A 63 10.49 20.82 -13.62
CA TRP A 63 11.61 20.75 -12.67
C TRP A 63 12.56 19.60 -12.98
N LEU A 64 12.14 18.64 -13.79
CA LEU A 64 12.99 17.58 -14.30
C LEU A 64 14.10 18.12 -15.20
N GLU A 65 13.80 19.09 -16.07
CA GLU A 65 14.79 19.64 -17.01
C GLU A 65 15.94 20.39 -16.28
N ASP A 66 15.60 21.13 -15.22
CA ASP A 66 16.56 21.97 -14.49
C ASP A 66 17.33 21.23 -13.39
N TYR A 67 16.74 20.17 -12.82
CA TYR A 67 17.23 19.51 -11.60
C TYR A 67 17.28 17.99 -11.72
N SER A 68 17.31 17.42 -12.93
CA SER A 68 17.41 15.96 -13.09
C SER A 68 18.59 15.42 -12.30
N ILE A 69 18.30 14.75 -11.20
CA ILE A 69 19.24 13.85 -10.56
C ILE A 69 19.49 12.78 -11.62
N GLY A 70 20.68 12.81 -12.23
CA GLY A 70 21.01 12.13 -13.49
C GLY A 70 20.51 10.69 -13.57
N GLU A 71 20.35 10.18 -14.79
CA GLU A 71 19.77 8.87 -15.17
C GLU A 71 20.18 7.72 -14.21
N PHE A 72 19.49 7.62 -13.07
CA PHE A 72 19.75 6.58 -12.10
C PHE A 72 19.09 5.30 -12.63
N SER A 73 19.90 4.29 -12.88
CA SER A 73 19.40 2.96 -13.24
C SER A 73 19.38 2.07 -12.00
N PRO A 74 18.22 1.47 -11.65
CA PRO A 74 18.17 0.46 -10.60
C PRO A 74 18.86 -0.86 -10.99
N LYS A 75 19.25 -1.04 -12.26
CA LYS A 75 19.96 -2.24 -12.73
C LYS A 75 21.46 -2.08 -12.53
N LEU A 76 22.05 -2.96 -11.70
CA LEU A 76 23.50 -3.09 -11.58
C LEU A 76 24.09 -3.84 -12.78
N ASN A 77 23.35 -4.85 -13.28
CA ASN A 77 23.62 -5.58 -14.52
C ASN A 77 22.32 -6.26 -15.00
N ASP A 78 22.41 -7.12 -16.02
CA ASP A 78 21.25 -7.82 -16.61
C ASP A 78 20.56 -8.84 -15.69
N ASN A 79 21.18 -9.15 -14.56
CA ASN A 79 20.71 -10.14 -13.60
C ASN A 79 20.41 -9.55 -12.23
N ILE A 80 21.00 -8.41 -11.87
CA ILE A 80 20.91 -7.85 -10.52
C ILE A 80 20.36 -6.43 -10.62
N SER A 81 19.33 -6.17 -9.82
CA SER A 81 18.77 -4.84 -9.62
C SER A 81 18.65 -4.54 -8.13
N ILE A 82 18.73 -3.25 -7.81
CA ILE A 82 18.59 -2.71 -6.46
C ILE A 82 17.52 -1.63 -6.45
N GLY A 83 16.92 -1.42 -5.28
CA GLY A 83 15.95 -0.36 -5.03
C GLY A 83 16.09 0.12 -3.60
N ALA A 84 15.51 1.27 -3.29
CA ALA A 84 15.49 1.80 -1.93
C ALA A 84 14.29 2.72 -1.71
N ASP A 85 13.78 2.75 -0.49
CA ASP A 85 12.73 3.67 -0.06
C ASP A 85 13.07 4.21 1.34
N PHE A 86 13.15 5.53 1.47
CA PHE A 86 13.40 6.24 2.73
C PHE A 86 12.26 7.19 3.02
N ARG A 87 11.61 7.03 4.18
CA ARG A 87 10.48 7.85 4.58
C ARG A 87 10.69 8.43 5.97
N SER A 88 10.77 9.74 6.05
CA SER A 88 10.89 10.50 7.29
C SER A 88 9.60 11.29 7.51
N VAL A 89 9.11 11.34 8.74
CA VAL A 89 7.85 11.99 9.07
C VAL A 89 8.06 12.99 10.18
N PHE A 90 7.58 14.21 9.93
CA PHE A 90 7.24 15.15 10.99
C PHE A 90 5.79 14.92 11.41
N LEU A 91 5.56 14.77 12.71
CA LEU A 91 4.24 14.59 13.30
C LEU A 91 4.05 15.61 14.42
N TYR A 92 3.03 16.43 14.26
CA TYR A 92 2.42 17.18 15.35
C TYR A 92 1.06 16.56 15.65
N GLN A 93 0.81 16.22 16.91
CA GLN A 93 -0.41 15.59 17.35
C GLN A 93 -0.93 16.34 18.58
N ASP A 94 -2.15 16.82 18.48
CA ASP A 94 -2.86 17.45 19.59
C ASP A 94 -3.82 16.42 20.19
N ASP A 95 -3.37 15.81 21.29
CA ASP A 95 -4.08 14.75 22.01
C ASP A 95 -4.34 15.24 23.44
N PRO A 96 -5.57 15.06 23.99
CA PRO A 96 -5.92 15.52 25.32
C PRO A 96 -5.09 14.92 26.47
N ILE A 97 -4.47 13.76 26.24
CA ILE A 97 -3.66 13.04 27.23
C ILE A 97 -2.17 13.40 27.06
N GLU A 98 -1.66 13.35 25.82
CA GLU A 98 -0.26 13.64 25.53
C GLU A 98 -0.07 14.20 24.11
N SER A 99 0.06 15.52 23.99
CA SER A 99 0.44 16.15 22.72
C SER A 99 1.86 15.73 22.30
N ARG A 100 2.07 15.51 20.99
CA ARG A 100 3.37 15.12 20.43
C ARG A 100 3.84 16.11 19.38
N ASN A 101 5.15 16.34 19.35
CA ASN A 101 5.82 17.09 18.30
C ASN A 101 7.16 16.41 18.04
N THR A 102 7.26 15.66 16.95
CA THR A 102 8.39 14.74 16.75
C THR A 102 8.73 14.53 15.28
N PHE A 103 9.99 14.18 15.05
CA PHE A 103 10.46 13.60 13.80
C PHE A 103 10.79 12.13 14.06
N PHE A 104 10.38 11.26 13.15
CA PHE A 104 10.79 9.86 13.20
C PHE A 104 11.01 9.30 11.81
N GLN A 105 11.91 8.32 11.72
CA GLN A 105 12.13 7.57 10.50
C GLN A 105 11.08 6.46 10.42
N MET A 106 10.17 6.57 9.46
CA MET A 106 9.10 5.59 9.23
C MET A 106 9.59 4.38 8.42
N GLN A 107 10.46 4.62 7.44
CA GLN A 107 10.93 3.58 6.52
C GLN A 107 12.35 3.89 6.07
N SER A 108 13.20 2.86 5.95
CA SER A 108 14.55 2.96 5.39
C SER A 108 14.90 1.58 4.87
N ASP A 109 14.50 1.32 3.64
CA ASP A 109 14.54 -0.01 3.06
C ASP A 109 15.55 -0.07 1.92
N LEU A 110 16.22 -1.21 1.86
CA LEU A 110 17.04 -1.61 0.74
C LEU A 110 16.47 -2.89 0.14
N TYR A 111 16.36 -2.89 -1.19
CA TYR A 111 15.88 -4.01 -1.96
C TYR A 111 16.96 -4.56 -2.89
N LEU A 112 16.96 -5.87 -3.07
CA LEU A 112 17.79 -6.58 -4.01
C LEU A 112 16.94 -7.62 -4.75
N SER A 113 16.99 -7.59 -6.08
CA SER A 113 16.42 -8.63 -6.91
C SER A 113 17.49 -9.24 -7.82
N ALA A 114 17.64 -10.56 -7.73
CA ALA A 114 18.60 -11.34 -8.51
C ALA A 114 17.86 -12.35 -9.41
N ARG A 115 17.94 -12.14 -10.72
CA ARG A 115 17.43 -13.06 -11.75
C ARG A 115 18.41 -14.21 -11.94
N ILE A 116 18.02 -15.38 -11.43
CA ILE A 116 18.83 -16.61 -11.46
C ILE A 116 18.62 -17.38 -12.78
N ALA A 117 17.40 -17.34 -13.33
CA ALA A 117 17.06 -17.93 -14.62
C ALA A 117 16.14 -16.99 -15.41
N ARG A 118 15.82 -17.32 -16.67
CA ARG A 118 14.98 -16.46 -17.54
C ARG A 118 13.66 -16.06 -16.87
N ASN A 119 13.03 -16.98 -16.14
CA ASN A 119 11.73 -16.77 -15.49
C ASN A 119 11.79 -16.92 -13.96
N SER A 120 12.98 -16.97 -13.35
CA SER A 120 13.14 -17.19 -11.90
C SER A 120 14.03 -16.14 -11.27
N SER A 121 13.60 -15.60 -10.13
CA SER A 121 14.35 -14.59 -9.39
C SER A 121 14.29 -14.84 -7.89
N LEU A 122 15.35 -14.42 -7.19
CA LEU A 122 15.39 -14.25 -5.75
C LEU A 122 15.17 -12.78 -5.42
N TYR A 123 14.46 -12.53 -4.34
CA TYR A 123 14.14 -11.20 -3.83
C TYR A 123 14.50 -11.11 -2.35
N LEU A 124 15.11 -9.99 -1.98
CA LEU A 124 15.43 -9.64 -0.61
C LEU A 124 15.06 -8.18 -0.36
N ALA A 125 14.35 -7.93 0.73
CA ALA A 125 14.10 -6.61 1.27
C ALA A 125 14.55 -6.56 2.72
N LYS A 126 15.31 -5.53 3.10
CA LYS A 126 15.68 -5.29 4.49
C LYS A 126 15.50 -3.81 4.80
N GLY A 127 14.78 -3.52 5.87
CA GLY A 127 14.63 -2.16 6.38
C GLY A 127 14.81 -2.05 7.89
N ILE A 128 14.55 -0.85 8.41
CA ILE A 128 14.47 -0.58 9.85
C ILE A 128 13.28 -1.29 10.49
N GLY A 129 13.38 -1.58 11.79
CA GLY A 129 12.38 -2.35 12.52
C GLY A 129 12.25 -3.79 12.01
N ASN A 130 11.01 -4.28 11.92
CA ASN A 130 10.69 -5.66 11.54
C ASN A 130 10.56 -5.89 10.03
N ARG A 131 10.96 -4.91 9.20
CA ARG A 131 10.83 -5.07 7.75
C ARG A 131 11.91 -6.01 7.20
N PHE A 132 11.46 -7.19 6.81
CA PHE A 132 12.26 -8.20 6.14
C PHE A 132 11.37 -9.01 5.21
N GLU A 133 11.75 -9.12 3.95
CA GLU A 133 11.17 -10.06 3.00
C GLU A 133 12.28 -10.83 2.30
N ALA A 134 12.09 -12.13 2.12
CA ALA A 134 13.04 -12.98 1.42
C ALA A 134 12.28 -14.11 0.73
N PHE A 135 12.21 -14.08 -0.60
CA PHE A 135 11.49 -15.10 -1.35
C PHE A 135 12.12 -15.40 -2.71
N GLY A 136 11.88 -16.61 -3.18
CA GLY A 136 12.10 -17.00 -4.56
C GLY A 136 10.78 -16.98 -5.33
N GLN A 137 10.83 -16.60 -6.60
CA GLN A 137 9.67 -16.67 -7.48
C GLN A 137 10.03 -17.21 -8.85
N ALA A 138 9.06 -17.84 -9.51
CA ALA A 138 9.18 -18.39 -10.83
C ALA A 138 7.90 -18.15 -11.65
N GLN A 139 8.01 -17.46 -12.79
CA GLN A 139 6.93 -17.25 -13.76
C GLN A 139 6.89 -18.42 -14.75
N VAL A 140 6.47 -19.58 -14.27
CA VAL A 140 6.52 -20.86 -15.02
C VAL A 140 5.13 -21.45 -15.30
N LEU A 141 4.07 -20.83 -14.80
CA LEU A 141 2.71 -21.32 -14.97
C LEU A 141 2.04 -20.69 -16.21
N PRO A 142 1.04 -21.37 -16.82
CA PRO A 142 0.25 -20.80 -17.90
C PRO A 142 -0.48 -19.53 -17.45
N MET A 143 -1.03 -18.77 -18.41
CA MET A 143 -1.82 -17.55 -18.13
C MET A 143 -1.04 -16.48 -17.35
N LYS A 144 0.25 -16.31 -17.70
CA LYS A 144 1.19 -15.42 -17.00
C LYS A 144 1.27 -15.69 -15.49
N GLY A 145 1.11 -16.96 -15.11
CA GLY A 145 1.09 -17.35 -13.72
C GLY A 145 2.48 -17.49 -13.12
N TYR A 146 2.54 -17.40 -11.80
CA TYR A 146 3.76 -17.51 -11.02
C TYR A 146 3.56 -18.36 -9.78
N VAL A 147 4.68 -18.89 -9.30
CA VAL A 147 4.81 -19.48 -7.96
C VAL A 147 5.83 -18.64 -7.20
N LYS A 148 5.54 -18.32 -5.94
CA LYS A 148 6.41 -17.57 -5.03
C LYS A 148 6.47 -18.30 -3.70
N ALA A 149 7.66 -18.48 -3.14
CA ALA A 149 7.86 -19.19 -1.87
C ALA A 149 8.92 -18.48 -1.02
N GLY A 150 8.65 -18.35 0.27
CA GLY A 150 9.57 -17.72 1.22
C GLY A 150 8.83 -16.93 2.30
N TRP A 151 9.48 -15.86 2.77
CA TRP A 151 8.98 -14.95 3.80
C TRP A 151 8.54 -13.63 3.15
N PHE A 152 7.24 -13.34 3.15
CA PHE A 152 6.69 -12.16 2.48
C PHE A 152 5.31 -11.78 3.03
N GLU A 153 4.84 -10.58 2.69
CA GLU A 153 3.49 -10.14 3.04
C GLU A 153 2.44 -10.76 2.08
N PRO A 154 1.46 -11.55 2.59
CA PRO A 154 0.40 -12.13 1.78
C PRO A 154 -0.45 -11.07 1.06
N ALA A 155 -1.01 -11.45 -0.08
CA ALA A 155 -1.78 -10.55 -0.94
C ALA A 155 -3.22 -10.32 -0.45
N TYR A 156 -3.42 -9.62 0.66
CA TYR A 156 -4.75 -9.24 1.14
C TYR A 156 -5.10 -7.80 0.76
N GLY A 157 -6.37 -7.57 0.36
CA GLY A 157 -6.94 -6.22 0.28
C GLY A 157 -6.29 -5.30 -0.76
N LEU A 158 -6.43 -3.99 -0.53
CA LEU A 158 -5.61 -2.95 -1.16
C LEU A 158 -4.34 -2.75 -0.33
N LYS A 159 -3.17 -2.90 -0.96
CA LYS A 159 -1.87 -2.67 -0.31
C LYS A 159 -1.54 -1.18 -0.20
N MET A 160 -2.30 -0.48 0.65
CA MET A 160 -2.08 0.94 0.95
C MET A 160 -0.75 1.15 1.67
N ASP A 161 -0.11 2.28 1.39
CA ASP A 161 1.21 2.62 1.94
C ASP A 161 1.15 3.45 3.24
N ASP A 162 -0.04 3.93 3.60
CA ASP A 162 -0.30 4.62 4.85
C ASP A 162 -0.45 3.60 5.98
N HIS A 163 0.48 3.62 6.93
CA HIS A 163 0.49 2.70 8.08
C HIS A 163 -0.68 2.93 9.06
N THR A 164 -1.32 4.09 8.99
CA THR A 164 -2.32 4.53 9.97
C THR A 164 -3.76 4.30 9.51
N ILE A 165 -3.94 3.93 8.23
CA ILE A 165 -5.24 3.61 7.63
C ILE A 165 -5.82 2.32 8.24
N PHE A 166 -7.12 2.26 8.48
CA PHE A 166 -7.68 1.17 9.28
C PHE A 166 -7.66 -0.19 8.58
N VAL A 167 -7.82 -0.22 7.26
CA VAL A 167 -7.66 -1.46 6.45
C VAL A 167 -6.24 -2.04 6.47
N ARG A 168 -5.25 -1.30 6.99
CA ARG A 168 -3.90 -1.81 7.31
C ARG A 168 -3.72 -2.00 8.82
N ALA A 169 -4.04 -0.99 9.61
CA ALA A 169 -3.73 -0.94 11.05
C ALA A 169 -4.63 -1.83 11.92
N LYS A 170 -5.87 -2.12 11.48
CA LYS A 170 -6.88 -2.88 12.25
C LYS A 170 -7.16 -4.26 11.65
N THR A 171 -6.63 -4.56 10.46
CA THR A 171 -6.61 -5.91 9.88
C THR A 171 -5.43 -6.72 10.41
N LEU A 172 -5.24 -7.94 9.90
CA LEU A 172 -4.10 -8.81 10.27
C LEU A 172 -2.83 -8.54 9.45
N PHE A 173 -2.89 -7.57 8.53
CA PHE A 173 -1.79 -7.25 7.63
C PHE A 173 -1.33 -5.81 7.82
N PRO A 174 -0.86 -5.43 9.02
CA PRO A 174 -0.24 -4.13 9.19
C PRO A 174 1.04 -4.08 8.38
N MET A 175 1.31 -2.91 7.79
CA MET A 175 2.53 -2.68 7.03
C MET A 175 3.77 -2.98 7.89
N ASN A 176 4.67 -3.81 7.36
CA ASN A 176 5.87 -4.32 8.03
C ASN A 176 5.65 -5.31 9.19
N GLY A 177 4.41 -5.72 9.49
CA GLY A 177 4.08 -6.68 10.55
C GLY A 177 3.33 -7.93 10.08
N GLY A 178 2.69 -7.88 8.91
CA GLY A 178 1.88 -8.98 8.35
C GLY A 178 2.64 -10.02 7.52
N HIS A 179 3.96 -10.16 7.71
CA HIS A 179 4.74 -11.14 6.94
C HIS A 179 4.55 -12.56 7.45
N ASP A 180 4.60 -13.53 6.54
CA ASP A 180 4.45 -14.94 6.85
C ASP A 180 5.36 -15.80 5.96
N ALA A 181 5.73 -16.97 6.47
CA ALA A 181 6.42 -17.99 5.70
C ALA A 181 5.39 -18.83 4.95
N GLY A 182 5.46 -18.86 3.62
CA GLY A 182 4.48 -19.61 2.86
C GLY A 182 4.76 -19.73 1.37
N LEU A 183 3.75 -20.26 0.68
CA LEU A 183 3.68 -20.44 -0.76
C LEU A 183 2.52 -19.60 -1.30
N GLU A 184 2.79 -18.82 -2.33
CA GLU A 184 1.80 -18.05 -3.08
C GLU A 184 1.81 -18.51 -4.54
N ILE A 185 0.63 -18.73 -5.10
CA ILE A 185 0.44 -19.04 -6.52
C ILE A 185 -0.50 -17.98 -7.09
N GLY A 186 -0.10 -17.35 -8.18
CA GLY A 186 -0.95 -16.37 -8.86
C GLY A 186 -1.09 -16.68 -10.35
N VAL A 187 -2.24 -16.36 -10.93
CA VAL A 187 -2.53 -16.48 -12.37
C VAL A 187 -3.28 -15.24 -12.86
N GLN A 188 -3.03 -14.84 -14.11
CA GLN A 188 -3.68 -13.67 -14.71
C GLN A 188 -4.35 -14.01 -16.06
N PRO A 189 -5.45 -14.80 -16.07
CA PRO A 189 -6.21 -15.06 -17.29
C PRO A 189 -6.95 -13.79 -17.78
N GLY A 190 -6.44 -13.19 -18.84
CA GLY A 190 -7.03 -12.00 -19.45
C GLY A 190 -7.01 -10.81 -18.48
N ARG A 191 -8.18 -10.42 -17.98
CA ARG A 191 -8.39 -9.28 -17.07
C ARG A 191 -8.51 -9.68 -15.60
N LEU A 192 -8.68 -10.96 -15.32
CA LEU A 192 -8.79 -11.52 -13.98
C LEU A 192 -7.40 -11.82 -13.45
N ASN A 193 -7.13 -11.43 -12.21
CA ASN A 193 -5.96 -11.80 -11.43
C ASN A 193 -6.44 -12.57 -10.20
N VAL A 194 -5.91 -13.78 -10.01
CA VAL A 194 -6.23 -14.64 -8.87
C VAL A 194 -4.94 -15.01 -8.17
N VAL A 195 -4.92 -14.85 -6.85
CA VAL A 195 -3.79 -15.20 -5.98
C VAL A 195 -4.31 -16.10 -4.87
N LEU A 196 -3.60 -17.21 -4.65
CA LEU A 196 -3.82 -18.12 -3.52
C LEU A 196 -2.55 -18.17 -2.70
N PHE A 197 -2.69 -18.22 -1.37
CA PHE A 197 -1.57 -18.35 -0.46
C PHE A 197 -1.88 -19.35 0.65
N VAL A 198 -0.85 -20.09 1.05
CA VAL A 198 -0.85 -20.94 2.24
C VAL A 198 0.41 -20.67 3.05
N GLY A 199 0.25 -20.47 4.36
CA GLY A 199 1.34 -20.12 5.27
C GLY A 199 1.06 -20.54 6.71
N ASN A 200 1.89 -20.09 7.64
CA ASN A 200 1.75 -20.45 9.04
C ASN A 200 0.63 -19.66 9.73
N GLY A 201 0.33 -18.44 9.26
CA GLY A 201 -0.60 -17.53 9.94
C GLY A 201 0.01 -16.88 11.19
N SER A 202 1.33 -16.91 11.30
CA SER A 202 2.07 -16.39 12.43
C SER A 202 3.43 -15.86 11.98
N PRO A 203 3.88 -14.69 12.49
CA PRO A 203 5.21 -14.16 12.19
C PRO A 203 6.32 -14.92 12.94
N ALA A 204 6.04 -16.06 13.56
CA ALA A 204 7.04 -16.90 14.19
C ALA A 204 7.87 -17.67 13.16
N THR A 205 9.21 -17.63 13.29
CA THR A 205 10.13 -18.45 12.47
C THR A 205 9.91 -19.95 12.60
N ARG A 206 9.38 -20.40 13.75
CA ARG A 206 8.87 -21.75 13.96
C ARG A 206 7.52 -21.64 14.64
N ASP A 207 6.48 -21.82 13.85
CA ASP A 207 5.12 -21.85 14.34
C ASP A 207 4.84 -23.17 15.06
N PRO A 208 4.51 -23.17 16.37
CA PRO A 208 4.12 -24.37 17.09
C PRO A 208 2.71 -24.85 16.72
N ASP A 209 1.96 -24.07 15.94
CA ASP A 209 0.63 -24.42 15.50
C ASP A 209 0.65 -25.50 14.39
N ARG A 210 -0.30 -26.42 14.51
CA ARG A 210 -0.51 -27.51 13.53
C ARG A 210 -1.36 -27.05 12.36
N PHE A 211 -2.13 -25.99 12.52
CA PHE A 211 -2.97 -25.41 11.49
C PHE A 211 -2.15 -24.52 10.56
N LYS A 212 -2.77 -24.13 9.44
CA LYS A 212 -2.16 -23.27 8.43
C LYS A 212 -3.14 -22.17 8.05
N ALA A 213 -2.62 -20.99 7.78
CA ALA A 213 -3.40 -19.92 7.22
C ALA A 213 -3.55 -20.10 5.72
N ILE A 214 -4.74 -19.78 5.22
CA ILE A 214 -5.04 -19.73 3.79
C ILE A 214 -5.55 -18.35 3.42
N LEU A 215 -5.16 -17.89 2.23
CA LEU A 215 -5.63 -16.66 1.64
C LEU A 215 -6.04 -16.91 0.20
N GLY A 216 -7.14 -16.31 -0.23
CA GLY A 216 -7.50 -16.17 -1.63
C GLY A 216 -7.84 -14.72 -1.95
N ARG A 217 -7.29 -14.19 -3.04
CA ARG A 217 -7.62 -12.87 -3.57
C ARG A 217 -7.94 -12.98 -5.05
N ALA A 218 -8.99 -12.31 -5.49
CA ALA A 218 -9.32 -12.20 -6.90
C ALA A 218 -9.69 -10.75 -7.23
N GLU A 219 -9.20 -10.24 -8.34
CA GLU A 219 -9.53 -8.91 -8.84
C GLU A 219 -9.67 -8.92 -10.36
N SER A 220 -10.55 -8.07 -10.89
CA SER A 220 -10.73 -7.89 -12.32
C SER A 220 -10.70 -6.42 -12.70
N ALA A 221 -10.09 -6.15 -13.85
CA ALA A 221 -9.89 -4.83 -14.41
C ALA A 221 -10.76 -4.60 -15.64
N PHE A 222 -11.50 -3.49 -15.66
CA PHE A 222 -12.39 -3.08 -16.74
C PHE A 222 -12.03 -1.69 -17.25
N SER A 223 -12.29 -1.43 -18.53
CA SER A 223 -12.06 -0.13 -19.15
C SER A 223 -13.21 0.19 -20.10
N PHE A 224 -13.86 1.32 -19.84
CA PHE A 224 -15.00 1.88 -20.56
C PHE A 224 -14.65 3.31 -20.97
N ASN A 225 -13.98 3.46 -22.12
CA ASN A 225 -13.46 4.75 -22.58
C ASN A 225 -12.56 5.42 -21.51
N GLN A 226 -12.98 6.55 -20.94
CA GLN A 226 -12.25 7.28 -19.90
C GLN A 226 -12.40 6.66 -18.51
N LEU A 227 -13.37 5.76 -18.29
CA LEU A 227 -13.61 5.14 -16.99
C LEU A 227 -12.88 3.80 -16.88
N LYS A 228 -11.95 3.69 -15.94
CA LYS A 228 -11.24 2.45 -15.59
C LYS A 228 -11.73 1.99 -14.23
N ILE A 229 -12.14 0.74 -14.11
CA ILE A 229 -12.67 0.17 -12.85
C ILE A 229 -11.90 -1.10 -12.54
N ARG A 230 -11.58 -1.28 -11.26
CA ARG A 230 -11.10 -2.51 -10.69
C ARG A 230 -11.99 -2.88 -9.54
N VAL A 231 -12.32 -4.14 -9.45
CA VAL A 231 -13.08 -4.69 -8.34
C VAL A 231 -12.48 -6.03 -7.97
N GLY A 232 -12.41 -6.31 -6.69
CA GLY A 232 -11.88 -7.55 -6.19
C GLY A 232 -12.35 -7.85 -4.79
N GLY A 233 -11.97 -9.04 -4.33
CA GLY A 233 -12.23 -9.48 -2.98
C GLY A 233 -11.09 -10.33 -2.47
N SER A 234 -10.98 -10.41 -1.15
CA SER A 234 -10.01 -11.23 -0.43
C SER A 234 -10.70 -12.03 0.66
N TYR A 235 -10.23 -13.24 0.86
CA TYR A 235 -10.61 -14.11 1.95
C TYR A 235 -9.34 -14.58 2.64
N TYR A 236 -9.33 -14.52 3.96
CA TYR A 236 -8.25 -15.06 4.77
C TYR A 236 -8.83 -15.87 5.91
N ASN A 237 -8.26 -17.03 6.18
CA ASN A 237 -8.61 -17.85 7.32
C ASN A 237 -7.36 -18.37 7.99
N ASN A 238 -7.28 -18.17 9.30
CA ASN A 238 -6.19 -18.62 10.13
C ASN A 238 -6.77 -19.36 11.34
N ALA A 239 -6.84 -20.68 11.22
CA ALA A 239 -7.12 -21.55 12.34
C ALA A 239 -5.87 -21.63 13.23
N GLN A 240 -6.08 -21.57 14.54
CA GLN A 240 -5.06 -21.67 15.56
C GLN A 240 -5.55 -22.60 16.69
N ASN A 241 -4.64 -23.03 17.56
CA ASN A 241 -4.98 -23.90 18.69
C ASN A 241 -6.13 -23.36 19.56
N ASP A 242 -6.20 -22.05 19.80
CA ASP A 242 -7.24 -21.40 20.63
C ASP A 242 -8.36 -20.71 19.82
N GLY A 243 -8.55 -21.08 18.55
CA GLY A 243 -9.70 -20.63 17.78
C GLY A 243 -9.39 -20.30 16.34
N VAL A 244 -10.18 -19.43 15.73
CA VAL A 244 -10.04 -19.10 14.30
C VAL A 244 -10.25 -17.62 14.07
N THR A 245 -9.41 -17.05 13.23
CA THR A 245 -9.60 -15.69 12.72
C THR A 245 -9.86 -15.75 11.23
N THR A 246 -10.95 -15.13 10.80
CA THR A 246 -11.37 -15.06 9.40
C THR A 246 -11.53 -13.60 9.00
N LEU A 247 -11.01 -13.22 7.83
CA LEU A 247 -11.23 -11.92 7.22
C LEU A 247 -11.92 -12.09 5.86
N PHE A 248 -12.93 -11.28 5.61
CA PHE A 248 -13.58 -11.13 4.30
C PHE A 248 -13.45 -9.68 3.87
N GLY A 249 -12.85 -9.44 2.72
CA GLY A 249 -12.57 -8.11 2.21
C GLY A 249 -13.14 -7.93 0.82
N GLY A 250 -13.80 -6.80 0.56
CA GLY A 250 -14.22 -6.38 -0.77
C GLY A 250 -13.59 -5.03 -1.07
N PHE A 251 -12.96 -4.88 -2.24
CA PHE A 251 -12.30 -3.63 -2.62
C PHE A 251 -12.60 -3.25 -4.06
N ALA A 252 -12.56 -1.95 -4.31
CA ALA A 252 -12.71 -1.39 -5.64
C ALA A 252 -11.82 -0.16 -5.83
N ALA A 253 -11.45 0.07 -7.08
CA ALA A 253 -10.78 1.29 -7.51
C ALA A 253 -11.41 1.76 -8.82
N ALA A 254 -11.76 3.03 -8.91
CA ALA A 254 -12.28 3.63 -10.13
C ALA A 254 -11.46 4.86 -10.50
N SER A 255 -11.08 5.00 -11.76
CA SER A 255 -10.41 6.18 -12.29
C SER A 255 -11.18 6.74 -13.47
N LEU A 256 -11.50 8.03 -13.42
CA LEU A 256 -12.16 8.76 -14.50
C LEU A 256 -11.16 9.70 -15.16
N GLY A 257 -10.83 9.42 -16.42
CA GLY A 257 -9.72 10.05 -17.10
C GLY A 257 -8.41 9.70 -16.40
N ALA A 258 -7.51 10.68 -16.33
CA ALA A 258 -6.27 10.56 -15.56
C ALA A 258 -6.18 11.59 -14.43
N ASN A 259 -7.31 12.22 -14.05
CA ASN A 259 -7.33 13.19 -12.95
C ASN A 259 -8.01 12.67 -11.69
N LEU A 260 -9.11 11.91 -11.81
CA LEU A 260 -9.91 11.52 -10.65
C LEU A 260 -9.78 10.02 -10.39
N THR A 261 -9.39 9.65 -9.18
CA THR A 261 -9.30 8.24 -8.74
C THR A 261 -9.95 8.06 -7.37
N ALA A 262 -10.87 7.13 -7.28
CA ALA A 262 -11.47 6.69 -6.01
C ALA A 262 -10.99 5.27 -5.68
N LEU A 263 -10.69 5.03 -4.40
CA LEU A 263 -10.40 3.72 -3.82
C LEU A 263 -11.41 3.46 -2.70
N ALA A 264 -11.82 2.21 -2.55
CA ALA A 264 -12.68 1.78 -1.46
C ALA A 264 -12.36 0.35 -1.04
N GLU A 265 -12.44 0.07 0.25
CA GLU A 265 -12.29 -1.27 0.82
C GLU A 265 -13.19 -1.43 2.04
N VAL A 266 -13.79 -2.62 2.18
CA VAL A 266 -14.62 -3.00 3.32
C VAL A 266 -14.20 -4.39 3.75
N ASP A 267 -13.79 -4.52 5.02
CA ASP A 267 -13.38 -5.78 5.62
C ASP A 267 -14.25 -6.14 6.82
N VAL A 268 -14.61 -7.41 6.91
CA VAL A 268 -15.25 -8.02 8.08
C VAL A 268 -14.27 -8.98 8.72
N ARG A 269 -13.94 -8.73 9.98
CA ARG A 269 -13.05 -9.56 10.79
C ARG A 269 -13.86 -10.36 11.80
N ARG A 270 -13.85 -11.68 11.66
CA ARG A 270 -14.48 -12.60 12.62
C ARG A 270 -13.41 -13.34 13.42
N GLU A 271 -13.50 -13.25 14.73
CA GLU A 271 -12.61 -13.96 15.65
C GLU A 271 -13.42 -14.83 16.60
N TYR A 272 -13.18 -16.13 16.53
CA TYR A 272 -13.70 -17.08 17.49
C TYR A 272 -12.56 -17.52 18.42
N ARG A 273 -12.82 -17.57 19.72
CA ARG A 273 -11.87 -18.06 20.74
C ARG A 273 -12.46 -19.25 21.48
N ASN A 274 -11.73 -20.38 21.49
CA ASN A 274 -12.20 -21.62 22.11
C ASN A 274 -12.32 -21.50 23.64
N THR A 275 -11.31 -20.89 24.26
CA THR A 275 -11.23 -20.63 25.70
C THR A 275 -12.42 -19.80 26.22
N LEU A 276 -12.77 -18.73 25.51
CA LEU A 276 -13.85 -17.81 25.91
C LEU A 276 -15.23 -18.26 25.39
N ARG A 277 -15.27 -19.14 24.38
CA ARG A 277 -16.49 -19.51 23.64
C ARG A 277 -17.25 -18.30 23.08
N THR A 278 -16.52 -17.26 22.73
CA THR A 278 -17.07 -16.01 22.19
C THR A 278 -16.66 -15.85 20.73
N THR A 279 -17.57 -15.29 19.94
CA THR A 279 -17.28 -14.75 18.61
C THR A 279 -17.30 -13.23 18.71
N ARG A 280 -16.32 -12.59 18.10
CA ARG A 280 -16.25 -11.13 17.92
C ARG A 280 -16.28 -10.83 16.44
N GLN A 281 -17.03 -9.82 16.02
CA GLN A 281 -17.12 -9.44 14.61
C GLN A 281 -16.84 -7.95 14.41
N GLY A 282 -15.65 -7.61 13.94
CA GLY A 282 -15.28 -6.24 13.60
C GLY A 282 -15.63 -5.86 12.16
N LEU A 283 -15.93 -4.59 11.93
CA LEU A 283 -16.12 -3.97 10.62
C LEU A 283 -15.05 -2.91 10.40
N ILE A 284 -14.38 -2.95 9.26
CA ILE A 284 -13.38 -1.96 8.86
C ILE A 284 -13.77 -1.45 7.49
N THR A 285 -13.78 -0.13 7.29
CA THR A 285 -14.03 0.47 5.99
C THR A 285 -13.02 1.55 5.69
N PHE A 286 -12.75 1.73 4.40
CA PHE A 286 -11.84 2.71 3.85
C PHE A 286 -12.42 3.28 2.57
N PHE A 287 -12.30 4.59 2.41
CA PHE A 287 -12.55 5.29 1.16
C PHE A 287 -11.51 6.39 0.97
N GLU A 288 -11.00 6.53 -0.24
CA GLU A 288 -10.08 7.61 -0.61
C GLU A 288 -10.41 8.15 -1.98
N LEU A 289 -10.51 9.47 -2.08
CA LEU A 289 -10.66 10.21 -3.31
C LEU A 289 -9.40 11.03 -3.57
N ASN A 290 -8.88 10.86 -4.77
CA ASN A 290 -7.66 11.47 -5.24
C ASN A 290 -7.94 12.29 -6.49
N TYR A 291 -7.47 13.52 -6.52
CA TYR A 291 -7.60 14.41 -7.66
C TYR A 291 -6.24 15.00 -8.04
N VAL A 292 -5.78 14.71 -9.25
CA VAL A 292 -4.58 15.31 -9.83
C VAL A 292 -4.89 16.77 -10.09
N VAL A 293 -4.35 17.64 -9.25
CA VAL A 293 -4.50 19.09 -9.41
C VAL A 293 -3.64 19.52 -10.60
N THR A 294 -2.37 19.08 -10.61
CA THR A 294 -1.41 19.28 -11.69
C THR A 294 -0.42 18.12 -11.72
N PRO A 295 0.29 17.85 -12.84
CA PRO A 295 1.38 16.88 -12.83
C PRO A 295 2.34 17.15 -11.67
N GLY A 296 2.64 16.11 -10.90
CA GLY A 296 3.43 16.22 -9.67
C GLY A 296 2.70 16.76 -8.45
N LEU A 297 1.42 17.14 -8.50
CA LEU A 297 0.64 17.55 -7.33
C LEU A 297 -0.78 16.99 -7.35
N GLU A 298 -1.11 16.27 -6.28
CA GLU A 298 -2.38 15.61 -6.12
C GLU A 298 -3.03 16.00 -4.79
N ALA A 299 -4.33 16.25 -4.81
CA ALA A 299 -5.13 16.41 -3.61
C ALA A 299 -5.78 15.08 -3.23
N LYS A 300 -5.80 14.79 -1.93
CA LYS A 300 -6.34 13.57 -1.37
C LYS A 300 -7.33 13.89 -0.25
N VAL A 301 -8.46 13.19 -0.27
CA VAL A 301 -9.41 13.12 0.84
C VAL A 301 -9.64 11.66 1.18
N GLY A 302 -9.56 11.31 2.46
CA GLY A 302 -9.74 9.94 2.94
C GLY A 302 -10.73 9.88 4.10
N TYR A 303 -11.43 8.75 4.20
CA TYR A 303 -12.28 8.39 5.31
C TYR A 303 -12.05 6.92 5.68
N ASP A 304 -11.84 6.66 6.96
CA ASP A 304 -11.81 5.32 7.52
C ASP A 304 -12.81 5.20 8.67
N PHE A 305 -13.40 4.01 8.80
CA PHE A 305 -14.24 3.64 9.93
C PHE A 305 -13.84 2.28 10.46
N TYR A 306 -13.82 2.14 11.78
CA TYR A 306 -13.55 0.88 12.45
C TYR A 306 -14.53 0.69 13.61
N ASP A 307 -15.29 -0.42 13.53
CA ASP A 307 -16.04 -0.95 14.65
C ASP A 307 -15.36 -2.23 15.15
N PRO A 308 -14.85 -2.26 16.39
CA PRO A 308 -14.23 -3.43 16.96
C PRO A 308 -15.16 -4.63 17.11
N ASP A 309 -16.46 -4.45 17.34
CA ASP A 309 -17.41 -5.55 17.51
C ASP A 309 -18.85 -5.09 17.24
N VAL A 310 -19.38 -5.36 16.04
CA VAL A 310 -20.68 -4.88 15.58
C VAL A 310 -21.87 -5.48 16.35
N ASP A 311 -21.65 -6.55 17.11
CA ASP A 311 -22.70 -7.20 17.91
C ASP A 311 -22.94 -6.48 19.25
N ILE A 312 -22.02 -5.59 19.67
CA ILE A 312 -22.11 -4.85 20.93
C ILE A 312 -21.73 -3.37 20.74
N GLN A 313 -22.28 -2.47 21.55
CA GLN A 313 -21.87 -1.06 21.54
C GLN A 313 -20.56 -0.86 22.31
N SER A 314 -19.45 -1.39 21.77
CA SER A 314 -18.12 -1.33 22.37
C SER A 314 -17.34 -0.05 22.04
N GLY A 315 -17.82 0.74 21.09
CA GLY A 315 -17.19 1.97 20.60
C GLY A 315 -16.90 1.91 19.10
N SER A 316 -16.41 3.00 18.54
CA SER A 316 -15.98 3.04 17.13
C SER A 316 -14.92 4.10 16.93
N GLU A 317 -14.06 3.91 15.92
CA GLU A 317 -13.06 4.89 15.52
C GLU A 317 -13.39 5.38 14.10
N GLU A 318 -13.31 6.69 13.91
CA GLU A 318 -13.46 7.37 12.62
C GLU A 318 -12.19 8.19 12.34
N ARG A 319 -11.74 8.18 11.09
CA ARG A 319 -10.58 8.95 10.65
C ARG A 319 -10.90 9.67 9.36
N PHE A 320 -10.67 10.98 9.34
CA PHE A 320 -10.77 11.81 8.14
C PHE A 320 -9.39 12.35 7.79
N VAL A 321 -9.02 12.29 6.52
CA VAL A 321 -7.72 12.77 6.02
C VAL A 321 -7.95 13.78 4.92
N VAL A 322 -7.25 14.90 4.98
CA VAL A 322 -7.11 15.83 3.85
C VAL A 322 -5.62 16.10 3.68
N GLY A 323 -5.11 15.91 2.47
CA GLY A 323 -3.69 16.09 2.22
C GLY A 323 -3.36 16.38 0.76
N LEU A 324 -2.08 16.66 0.54
CA LEU A 324 -1.50 16.78 -0.78
C LEU A 324 -0.40 15.73 -0.94
N GLU A 325 -0.24 15.20 -2.14
CA GLU A 325 0.96 14.46 -2.53
C GLU A 325 1.68 15.25 -3.60
N PHE A 326 2.92 15.62 -3.29
CA PHE A 326 3.73 16.51 -4.11
C PHE A 326 5.03 15.84 -4.51
N PHE A 327 5.30 15.76 -5.80
CA PHE A 327 6.44 15.09 -6.40
C PHE A 327 7.30 16.16 -7.10
N PRO A 328 8.14 16.91 -6.37
CA PRO A 328 8.89 18.00 -6.96
C PRO A 328 9.92 17.51 -7.99
N LEU A 329 10.61 16.42 -7.71
CA LEU A 329 11.73 15.89 -8.49
C LEU A 329 11.67 14.36 -8.55
N SER A 330 12.39 13.75 -9.49
CA SER A 330 12.51 12.29 -9.59
C SER A 330 12.98 11.68 -8.28
N GLY A 331 12.22 10.72 -7.75
CA GLY A 331 12.59 10.03 -6.52
C GLY A 331 12.35 10.85 -5.25
N ILE A 332 11.62 11.97 -5.32
CA ILE A 332 11.26 12.79 -4.16
C ILE A 332 9.76 12.98 -4.11
N GLU A 333 9.19 12.74 -2.94
CA GLU A 333 7.79 12.97 -2.61
C GLU A 333 7.69 13.70 -1.26
N LEU A 334 6.78 14.68 -1.20
CA LEU A 334 6.39 15.41 -0.01
C LEU A 334 4.87 15.25 0.19
N ARG A 335 4.44 14.84 1.38
CA ARG A 335 3.01 14.72 1.73
C ARG A 335 2.66 15.49 2.98
N PRO A 336 2.24 16.76 2.88
CA PRO A 336 1.55 17.44 3.96
C PRO A 336 0.11 16.92 4.07
N GLN A 337 -0.32 16.56 5.26
CA GLN A 337 -1.67 16.08 5.52
C GLN A 337 -2.16 16.42 6.92
N VAL A 338 -3.46 16.66 7.02
CA VAL A 338 -4.19 16.81 8.28
C VAL A 338 -5.08 15.59 8.45
N VAL A 339 -5.01 14.99 9.64
CA VAL A 339 -5.82 13.84 10.02
C VAL A 339 -6.64 14.21 11.24
N VAL A 340 -7.95 14.05 11.14
CA VAL A 340 -8.89 14.22 12.24
C VAL A 340 -9.37 12.84 12.66
N ARG A 341 -9.22 12.51 13.94
CA ARG A 341 -9.70 11.25 14.50
C ARG A 341 -10.79 11.52 15.52
N LYS A 342 -11.81 10.68 15.50
CA LYS A 342 -12.90 10.68 16.47
C LYS A 342 -13.05 9.27 17.02
N GLU A 343 -13.00 9.16 18.34
CA GLU A 343 -13.12 7.89 19.04
C GLU A 343 -14.33 7.92 19.96
N LYS A 344 -15.28 7.01 19.72
CA LYS A 344 -16.46 6.82 20.57
C LYS A 344 -16.24 5.63 21.51
N PRO A 345 -16.74 5.69 22.76
CA PRO A 345 -17.65 6.70 23.31
C PRO A 345 -16.96 7.90 23.98
N VAL A 346 -15.64 7.94 24.03
CA VAL A 346 -14.90 8.92 24.85
C VAL A 346 -14.82 10.30 24.18
N ASP A 347 -15.35 10.47 22.96
CA ASP A 347 -15.34 11.68 22.14
C ASP A 347 -13.97 12.40 22.19
N LEU A 348 -12.90 11.60 22.08
CA LEU A 348 -11.55 12.11 22.02
C LEU A 348 -11.28 12.63 20.60
N GLU A 349 -11.00 13.91 20.50
CA GLU A 349 -10.45 14.52 19.29
C GLU A 349 -8.93 14.43 19.35
N ASN A 350 -8.34 13.73 18.39
CA ASN A 350 -6.91 13.48 18.32
C ASN A 350 -6.37 13.90 16.95
N ASN A 351 -6.25 15.22 16.79
CA ASN A 351 -5.92 15.83 15.50
C ASN A 351 -4.42 15.75 15.25
N GLN A 352 -4.05 15.38 14.03
CA GLN A 352 -2.66 15.22 13.62
C GLN A 352 -2.37 16.08 12.38
N LEU A 353 -1.26 16.79 12.43
CA LEU A 353 -0.62 17.38 11.27
C LEU A 353 0.64 16.56 10.97
N MET A 354 0.74 16.07 9.74
CA MET A 354 1.90 15.30 9.29
C MET A 354 2.51 15.92 8.06
N LEU A 355 3.85 15.90 7.99
CA LEU A 355 4.61 16.12 6.77
C LEU A 355 5.52 14.92 6.54
N VAL A 356 5.27 14.20 5.47
CA VAL A 356 6.08 13.04 5.06
C VAL A 356 7.05 13.48 3.96
N LEU A 357 8.34 13.22 4.15
CA LEU A 357 9.32 13.21 3.08
C LEU A 357 9.58 11.75 2.70
N HIS A 358 9.45 11.44 1.42
CA HIS A 358 9.73 10.12 0.88
C HIS A 358 10.72 10.23 -0.27
N LEU A 359 11.88 9.60 -0.10
CA LEU A 359 12.91 9.46 -1.12
C LEU A 359 12.86 8.02 -1.62
N TYR A 360 12.76 7.84 -2.93
CA TYR A 360 12.58 6.51 -3.53
C TYR A 360 13.45 6.32 -4.77
N LEU A 361 13.84 5.07 -4.97
CA LEU A 361 14.78 4.61 -5.98
C LEU A 361 14.18 3.50 -6.84
#